data_AF-A0A5N3VVH4-F1
#
_entry.id   AF-A0A5N3VVH4-F1
#
_cell.length_a   1.000
_cell.length_b   1.000
_cell.length_c   1.000
_cell.angle_alpha   90.00
_cell.angle_beta   90.00
_cell.angle_gamma   90.00
#
_symmetry.space_group_name_H-M   'P 1'
#
loop_
_entity.id
_entity.type
_entity.pdbx_description
1 polymer ?
#
loop_
_entity_poly.entity_id
_entity_poly.type
_entity_poly.pdbx_seq_one_letter_code
_entity_poly.pdbx_strand_id
1 'polypeptide(L)'
;MSLGKLWELVMDREAWRSAVHGLQWILDKQDLLKERQKDLKFLSEEEYWKLQIFFTNVIQALGEHLKLRQQVIATATVYFKRFYARYSLKSIDPVLMAPTCVFLASKVEAYMGSNTLLDKD
;
A
#
# COMPACT_ATOMS: atom_id res chain seq x y z
N MET A 1 -33.12 12.78 18.84
CA MET A 1 -31.73 12.81 18.33
C MET A 1 -31.69 13.89 17.26
N SER A 2 -31.04 15.03 17.50
CA SER A 2 -31.08 16.19 16.59
C SER A 2 -30.44 15.84 15.25
N LEU A 3 -31.03 16.27 14.13
CA LEU A 3 -30.45 16.16 12.79
C LEU A 3 -29.00 16.64 12.77
N GLY A 4 -28.63 17.65 13.58
CA GLY A 4 -27.24 18.11 13.72
C GLY A 4 -26.25 17.04 14.17
N LYS A 5 -26.64 16.13 15.07
CA LYS A 5 -25.79 14.99 15.50
C LYS A 5 -25.64 13.92 14.41
N LEU A 6 -26.62 13.81 13.51
CA LEU A 6 -26.59 12.89 12.37
C LEU A 6 -25.69 13.42 11.24
N TRP A 7 -25.65 14.74 11.05
CA TRP A 7 -24.71 15.39 10.13
C TRP A 7 -23.27 15.40 10.66
N GLU A 8 -23.04 15.55 11.97
CA GLU A 8 -21.73 15.40 12.59
C GLU A 8 -21.19 13.96 12.52
N LEU A 9 -22.07 12.94 12.59
CA LEU A 9 -21.72 11.53 12.41
C LEU A 9 -21.46 11.14 10.95
N VAL A 10 -22.15 11.77 9.98
CA VAL A 10 -21.95 11.52 8.54
C VAL A 10 -20.68 12.20 7.99
N MET A 11 -20.19 13.24 8.65
CA MET A 11 -19.01 13.99 8.27
C MET A 11 -18.06 14.16 9.45
N ASP A 12 -17.55 13.04 9.98
CA ASP A 12 -16.34 13.07 10.79
C ASP A 12 -15.19 13.62 9.94
N ARG A 13 -14.93 14.91 10.12
CA ARG A 13 -14.05 15.73 9.28
C ARG A 13 -12.60 15.28 9.39
N GLU A 14 -12.23 14.58 10.45
CA GLU A 14 -10.90 14.02 10.65
C GLU A 14 -10.74 12.66 9.97
N ALA A 15 -11.75 11.78 10.04
CA ALA A 15 -11.81 10.57 9.23
C ALA A 15 -11.85 10.89 7.74
N TRP A 16 -12.60 11.92 7.33
CA TRP A 16 -12.61 12.41 5.95
C TRP A 16 -11.31 13.12 5.55
N ARG A 17 -10.63 13.88 6.42
CA ARG A 17 -9.31 14.47 6.11
C ARG A 17 -8.19 13.44 6.04
N SER A 18 -8.21 12.45 6.94
CA SER A 18 -7.32 11.27 6.89
C SER A 18 -7.64 10.41 5.67
N ALA A 19 -8.92 10.28 5.30
CA ALA A 19 -9.33 9.70 4.03
C ALA A 19 -8.97 10.59 2.83
N VAL A 20 -8.86 11.92 2.95
CA VAL A 20 -8.40 12.85 1.89
C VAL A 20 -6.89 12.82 1.70
N HIS A 21 -6.11 12.65 2.78
CA HIS A 21 -4.70 12.26 2.70
C HIS A 21 -4.52 10.79 2.25
N GLY A 22 -5.47 9.92 2.58
CA GLY A 22 -5.58 8.53 2.12
C GLY A 22 -6.09 8.39 0.67
N LEU A 23 -6.83 9.38 0.17
CA LEU A 23 -7.39 9.48 -1.17
C LEU A 23 -6.29 9.67 -2.21
N GLN A 24 -5.09 10.09 -1.80
CA GLN A 24 -3.91 10.10 -2.68
C GLN A 24 -3.61 8.71 -3.28
N TRP A 25 -4.00 7.65 -2.59
CA TRP A 25 -3.77 6.27 -3.02
C TRP A 25 -5.05 5.50 -3.35
N ILE A 26 -6.20 6.17 -3.37
CA ILE A 26 -7.42 5.69 -4.02
C ILE A 26 -7.34 6.18 -5.46
N LEU A 27 -6.72 5.36 -6.32
CA LEU A 27 -6.45 5.71 -7.71
C LEU A 27 -7.64 5.31 -8.59
N ASP A 28 -7.99 6.17 -9.55
CA ASP A 28 -8.96 5.80 -10.57
C ASP A 28 -8.38 4.72 -11.50
N LYS A 29 -9.25 3.80 -11.93
CA LYS A 29 -8.85 2.68 -12.79
C LYS A 29 -8.30 3.19 -14.13
N GLN A 30 -8.84 4.28 -14.68
CA GLN A 30 -8.39 4.79 -15.98
C GLN A 30 -6.99 5.37 -15.90
N ASP A 31 -6.68 6.10 -14.83
CA ASP A 31 -5.35 6.68 -14.62
C ASP A 31 -4.29 5.62 -14.36
N LEU A 32 -4.63 4.56 -13.62
CA LEU A 32 -3.75 3.40 -13.43
C LEU A 32 -3.42 2.72 -14.77
N LEU A 33 -4.40 2.58 -15.66
CA LEU A 33 -4.19 1.96 -16.98
C LEU A 33 -3.33 2.84 -17.89
N LYS A 34 -3.50 4.18 -17.84
CA LYS A 34 -2.64 5.12 -18.58
C LYS A 34 -1.17 4.96 -18.18
N GLU A 35 -0.88 4.89 -16.88
CA GLU A 35 0.49 4.70 -16.38
C GLU A 35 1.04 3.32 -16.78
N ARG A 36 0.22 2.28 -16.67
CA ARG A 36 0.59 0.90 -17.07
C ARG A 36 0.88 0.78 -18.56
N GLN A 37 0.32 1.64 -19.41
CA GLN A 37 0.58 1.62 -20.85
C GLN A 37 2.07 1.77 -21.20
N LYS A 38 2.88 2.36 -20.31
CA LYS A 38 4.34 2.45 -20.46
C LYS A 38 5.00 1.08 -20.44
N ASP A 39 4.53 0.20 -19.56
CA ASP A 39 5.04 -1.17 -19.37
C ASP A 39 4.41 -2.15 -20.35
N LEU A 40 3.15 -1.94 -20.73
CA LEU A 40 2.43 -2.78 -21.70
C LEU A 40 3.02 -2.74 -23.12
N LYS A 41 3.95 -1.82 -23.39
CA LYS A 41 4.77 -1.84 -24.63
C LYS A 41 5.77 -2.99 -24.67
N PHE A 42 6.13 -3.53 -23.52
CA PHE A 42 7.16 -4.56 -23.37
C PHE A 42 6.60 -5.88 -22.80
N LEU A 43 5.47 -5.81 -22.10
CA LEU A 43 4.83 -6.95 -21.43
C LEU A 43 3.37 -7.02 -21.88
N SER A 44 2.84 -8.22 -22.07
CA SER A 44 1.40 -8.39 -22.21
C SER A 44 0.69 -8.05 -20.89
N GLU A 45 -0.61 -7.74 -20.96
CA GLU A 45 -1.41 -7.57 -19.75
C GLU A 45 -1.39 -8.84 -18.90
N GLU A 46 -1.30 -10.01 -19.55
CA GLU A 46 -1.24 -11.30 -18.87
C GLU A 46 0.02 -11.47 -18.02
N GLU A 47 1.17 -11.17 -18.60
CA GLU A 47 2.46 -11.21 -17.91
C GLU A 47 2.51 -10.19 -16.77
N TYR A 48 1.90 -9.01 -16.97
CA TYR A 48 1.87 -7.98 -15.94
C TYR A 48 1.15 -8.44 -14.67
N TRP A 49 -0.04 -9.05 -14.78
CA TRP A 49 -0.74 -9.52 -13.58
C TRP A 49 -0.07 -10.73 -12.95
N LYS A 50 0.51 -11.64 -13.75
CA LYS A 50 1.33 -12.75 -13.24
C LYS A 50 2.53 -12.23 -12.45
N LEU A 51 3.21 -11.19 -12.94
CA LEU A 51 4.33 -10.56 -12.26
C LEU A 51 3.90 -9.95 -10.92
N GLN A 52 2.75 -9.27 -10.88
CA GLN A 52 2.19 -8.72 -9.64
C GLN A 52 1.87 -9.80 -8.60
N ILE A 53 1.32 -10.94 -9.03
CA ILE A 53 1.08 -12.09 -8.14
C ILE A 53 2.40 -12.67 -7.65
N PHE A 54 3.37 -12.86 -8.55
CA PHE A 54 4.69 -13.38 -8.21
C PHE A 54 5.35 -12.56 -7.11
N PHE A 55 5.42 -11.23 -7.25
CA PHE A 55 6.03 -10.38 -6.23
C PHE A 55 5.22 -10.28 -4.94
N THR A 56 3.89 -10.41 -5.01
CA THR A 56 3.07 -10.54 -3.80
C THR A 56 3.46 -11.78 -3.00
N ASN A 57 3.68 -12.91 -3.68
CA ASN A 57 4.13 -14.15 -3.04
C ASN A 57 5.55 -14.05 -2.50
N VAL A 58 6.45 -13.36 -3.22
CA VAL A 58 7.82 -13.09 -2.73
C VAL A 58 7.80 -12.26 -1.44
N ILE A 59 6.99 -11.19 -1.39
CA ILE A 59 6.84 -10.36 -0.18
C ILE A 59 6.26 -11.18 0.98
N GLN A 60 5.26 -12.03 0.71
CA GLN A 60 4.69 -12.93 1.71
C GLN A 60 5.75 -13.90 2.25
N ALA A 61 6.49 -14.59 1.38
CA ALA A 61 7.55 -15.53 1.78
C ALA A 61 8.69 -14.84 2.56
N LEU A 62 9.08 -13.62 2.15
CA LEU A 62 10.05 -12.80 2.89
C LEU A 62 9.54 -12.44 4.29
N GLY A 63 8.27 -12.04 4.39
CA GLY A 63 7.62 -11.71 5.65
C GLY A 63 7.52 -12.90 6.60
N GLU A 64 7.16 -14.08 6.08
CA GLU A 64 7.11 -15.33 6.83
C GLU A 64 8.50 -15.77 7.30
N HIS A 65 9.51 -15.69 6.44
CA HIS A 65 10.90 -16.00 6.79
C HIS A 65 11.43 -15.10 7.92
N LEU A 66 11.03 -13.83 7.92
CA LEU A 66 11.36 -12.86 8.97
C LEU A 66 10.41 -12.88 10.18
N LYS A 67 9.42 -13.79 10.18
CA LYS A 67 8.38 -13.94 11.23
C LYS A 67 7.62 -12.65 11.53
N LEU A 68 7.37 -11.84 10.49
CA LEU A 68 6.62 -10.59 10.61
C LEU A 68 5.11 -10.86 10.74
N ARG A 69 4.40 -9.94 11.39
CA ARG A 69 2.93 -9.98 11.46
C ARG A 69 2.33 -9.72 10.10
N GLN A 70 1.16 -10.32 9.82
CA GLN A 70 0.47 -10.16 8.53
C GLN A 70 0.16 -8.69 8.20
N GLN A 71 -0.06 -7.83 9.20
CA GLN A 71 -0.23 -6.39 9.01
C GLN A 71 1.00 -5.76 8.34
N VAL A 72 2.21 -6.10 8.78
CA VAL A 72 3.47 -5.62 8.19
C VAL A 72 3.59 -6.08 6.73
N ILE A 73 3.27 -7.35 6.47
CA ILE A 73 3.34 -7.94 5.13
C ILE A 73 2.32 -7.28 4.19
N ALA A 74 1.11 -7.02 4.68
CA ALA A 74 0.08 -6.30 3.95
C ALA A 74 0.52 -4.86 3.63
N THR A 75 1.09 -4.14 4.60
CA THR A 75 1.63 -2.78 4.40
C THR A 75 2.76 -2.78 3.37
N ALA A 76 3.69 -3.73 3.43
CA ALA A 76 4.75 -3.89 2.44
C ALA A 76 4.20 -4.16 1.03
N THR A 77 3.20 -5.03 0.91
CA THR A 77 2.53 -5.33 -0.36
C THR A 77 1.85 -4.10 -0.95
N VAL A 78 1.20 -3.29 -0.10
CA VAL A 78 0.57 -2.04 -0.53
C VAL A 78 1.62 -1.03 -1.01
N TYR A 79 2.77 -0.90 -0.34
CA TYR A 79 3.86 -0.05 -0.80
C TYR A 79 4.41 -0.48 -2.16
N PHE A 80 4.61 -1.78 -2.36
CA PHE A 80 5.06 -2.32 -3.64
C PHE A 80 4.07 -1.99 -4.77
N LYS A 81 2.77 -2.27 -4.55
CA LYS A 81 1.72 -1.99 -5.55
C LYS A 81 1.57 -0.50 -5.84
N ARG A 82 1.69 0.35 -4.81
CA ARG A 82 1.63 1.81 -4.94
C ARG A 82 2.80 2.38 -5.73
N PHE A 83 3.99 1.82 -5.56
CA PHE A 83 5.17 2.23 -6.32
C PHE A 83 4.98 1.94 -7.82
N TYR A 84 4.65 0.69 -8.18
CA TYR A 84 4.44 0.30 -9.57
C TYR A 84 3.10 0.75 -10.17
N ALA A 85 2.22 1.35 -9.38
CA ALA A 85 1.03 2.04 -9.88
C ALA A 85 1.37 3.39 -10.53
N ARG A 86 2.50 4.01 -10.16
CA ARG A 86 2.94 5.33 -10.69
C ARG A 86 4.24 5.25 -11.48
N TYR A 87 5.08 4.26 -11.20
CA TYR A 87 6.38 4.10 -11.85
C TYR A 87 6.41 2.83 -12.68
N SER A 88 7.12 2.90 -13.80
CA SER A 88 7.38 1.75 -14.67
C SER A 88 8.21 0.70 -13.94
N LEU A 89 7.98 -0.58 -14.26
CA LEU A 89 8.80 -1.71 -13.79
C LEU A 89 10.30 -1.56 -14.11
N LYS A 90 10.69 -0.72 -15.06
CA LYS A 90 12.10 -0.44 -15.41
C LYS A 90 12.78 0.58 -14.51
N SER A 91 12.03 1.31 -13.69
CA SER A 91 12.59 2.38 -12.84
C SER A 91 13.52 1.82 -11.76
N ILE A 92 13.04 0.82 -11.03
CA ILE A 92 13.76 0.10 -9.98
C ILE A 92 13.43 -1.37 -10.14
N ASP A 93 14.46 -2.22 -10.05
CA ASP A 93 14.31 -3.67 -10.09
C ASP A 93 13.32 -4.14 -9.00
N PRO A 94 12.21 -4.80 -9.36
CA PRO A 94 11.26 -5.40 -8.42
C PRO A 94 11.89 -6.32 -7.37
N VAL A 95 13.00 -6.99 -7.71
CA VAL A 95 13.75 -7.86 -6.79
C VAL A 95 14.37 -7.05 -5.65
N LEU A 96 14.81 -5.82 -5.92
CA LEU A 96 15.31 -4.88 -4.91
C LEU A 96 14.18 -4.17 -4.16
N MET A 97 13.08 -3.86 -4.87
CA MET A 97 11.96 -3.14 -4.28
C MET A 97 11.22 -3.97 -3.22
N ALA A 98 11.03 -5.28 -3.46
CA ALA A 98 10.35 -6.18 -2.53
C ALA A 98 10.93 -6.18 -1.10
N PRO A 99 12.22 -6.46 -0.86
CA PRO A 99 12.81 -6.41 0.48
C PRO A 99 12.86 -4.98 1.05
N THR A 100 12.99 -3.95 0.20
CA THR A 100 12.95 -2.54 0.62
C THR A 100 11.58 -2.19 1.22
N CYS A 101 10.49 -2.62 0.58
CA CYS A 101 9.13 -2.45 1.09
C CYS A 101 8.91 -3.17 2.41
N VAL A 102 9.41 -4.40 2.54
CA VAL A 102 9.33 -5.18 3.79
C VAL A 102 10.07 -4.45 4.91
N PHE A 103 11.31 -4.03 4.68
CA PHE A 103 12.11 -3.29 5.66
C PHE A 103 11.44 -1.99 6.12
N LEU A 104 10.91 -1.21 5.17
CA LEU A 104 10.21 0.03 5.48
C LEU A 104 8.94 -0.24 6.30
N ALA A 105 8.12 -1.22 5.90
CA ALA A 105 6.90 -1.59 6.61
C ALA A 105 7.20 -2.06 8.04
N SER A 106 8.25 -2.87 8.23
CA SER A 106 8.67 -3.33 9.56
C SER A 106 9.01 -2.17 10.49
N LYS A 107 9.68 -1.12 9.97
CA LYS A 107 9.95 0.09 10.77
C LYS A 107 8.68 0.84 11.12
N VAL A 108 7.82 1.11 10.14
CA VAL A 108 6.57 1.89 10.34
C VAL A 108 5.67 1.25 11.40
N GLU A 109 5.49 -0.06 11.32
CA GLU A 109 4.64 -0.81 12.26
C GLU A 109 5.26 -0.87 13.68
N ALA A 110 6.59 -0.92 13.79
CA ALA A 110 7.27 -0.87 15.09
C ALA A 110 7.05 0.48 15.81
N TYR A 111 7.06 1.60 15.06
CA TYR A 111 6.76 2.92 15.61
C TYR A 111 5.29 3.07 16.00
N MET A 112 4.36 2.57 15.18
CA MET A 112 2.92 2.64 15.49
C MET A 112 2.55 1.80 16.73
N GLY A 113 3.20 0.64 16.91
CA GLY A 113 3.05 -0.18 18.12
C GLY A 113 3.64 0.43 19.39
N SER A 114 4.63 1.33 19.27
CA SER A 114 5.25 2.01 20.42
C SER A 114 4.43 3.21 20.88
N ASN A 115 3.83 3.96 19.95
CA ASN A 115 3.01 5.14 20.28
C ASN A 115 1.70 4.78 20.99
N THR A 116 1.19 3.56 20.83
CA THR A 116 -0.02 3.09 21.51
C THR A 116 0.20 2.69 22.98
N LEU A 117 1.46 2.62 23.43
CA LEU A 117 1.81 2.35 24.84
C LEU A 117 2.03 3.64 25.65
N LEU A 118 2.19 4.79 25.01
CA LEU A 118 2.39 6.09 25.67
C LEU A 118 1.09 6.87 25.95
N ASP A 119 -0.05 6.36 25.49
CA ASP A 119 -1.40 6.92 25.74
C ASP A 119 -2.14 6.19 26.89
N LYS A 120 -1.43 5.40 27.70
CA LYS A 120 -2.01 4.60 28.78
C LYS A 120 -1.64 5.02 30.21
N ASP A 121 -0.89 6.09 30.39
CA ASP A 121 -0.54 6.64 31.71
C ASP A 121 -1.18 8.03 31.94
#